data_AF-A0A8X6NYJ3-F1
#
_entry.id   AF-A0A8X6NYJ3-F1
#
_cell.length_a   1.000
_cell.length_b   1.000
_cell.length_c   1.000
_cell.angle_alpha   90.00
_cell.angle_beta   90.00
_cell.angle_gamma   90.00
#
_symmetry.space_group_name_H-M   'P 1'
#
loop_
_entity.id
_entity.type
_entity.pdbx_description
1 polymer ?
#
loop_
_entity_poly.entity_id
_entity_poly.type
_entity_poly.pdbx_seq_one_letter_code
_entity_poly.pdbx_strand_id
1 'polypeptide(L)'
;MGTDCDKCEVVHLDVWESGGVFKILAIYSPPDCSYINHCKHTIFIGDFNAQSPVWGYFVTNEAGGRVQVFLSSSTFELVCNKENHHT
;
A
#
# COMPACT_ATOMS: atom_id res chain seq x y z
N MET A 1 -3.18 -25.01 -1.20
CA MET A 1 -2.20 -24.99 -2.31
C MET A 1 -2.94 -24.55 -3.57
N GLY A 2 -3.16 -23.25 -3.72
CA GLY A 2 -3.62 -22.65 -4.97
C GLY A 2 -2.39 -22.06 -5.66
N THR A 3 -2.15 -22.45 -6.90
CA THR A 3 -1.00 -22.05 -7.74
C THR A 3 -1.30 -20.82 -8.59
N ASP A 4 -2.33 -20.05 -8.24
CA ASP A 4 -2.56 -18.77 -8.88
C ASP A 4 -1.74 -17.73 -8.10
N CYS A 5 -0.75 -17.13 -8.76
CA CYS A 5 -0.11 -15.92 -8.24
C CYS A 5 -1.22 -14.91 -7.97
N ASP A 6 -1.49 -14.62 -6.69
CA ASP A 6 -2.50 -13.63 -6.29
C ASP A 6 -2.29 -12.36 -7.12
N LYS A 7 -3.30 -12.00 -7.90
CA LYS A 7 -3.24 -10.83 -8.76
C LYS A 7 -3.48 -9.61 -7.90
N CYS A 8 -2.60 -8.61 -8.03
CA CYS A 8 -2.85 -7.30 -7.47
C CYS A 8 -4.02 -6.66 -8.21
N GLU A 9 -5.01 -6.17 -7.46
CA GLU A 9 -6.11 -5.38 -8.00
C GLU A 9 -5.88 -3.91 -7.63
N VAL A 10 -5.88 -3.04 -8.64
CA VAL A 10 -5.65 -1.59 -8.45
C VAL A 10 -6.73 -0.80 -9.16
N VAL A 11 -7.41 0.06 -8.41
CA VAL A 11 -8.25 1.12 -8.96
C VAL A 11 -7.45 2.42 -8.89
N HIS A 12 -7.21 3.02 -10.05
CA HIS A 12 -6.52 4.30 -10.17
C HIS A 12 -7.54 5.42 -10.41
N LEU A 13 -7.51 6.42 -9.53
CA LEU A 13 -8.30 7.64 -9.65
C LEU A 13 -7.35 8.82 -9.77
N ASP A 14 -7.37 9.48 -10.92
CA ASP A 14 -6.81 10.81 -11.06
C ASP A 14 -7.85 11.83 -10.57
N VAL A 15 -7.45 12.71 -9.66
CA VAL A 15 -8.30 13.78 -9.14
C VAL A 15 -7.68 15.11 -9.51
N TRP A 16 -8.42 15.90 -10.28
CA TRP A 16 -8.01 17.23 -10.72
C TRP A 16 -8.61 18.27 -9.79
N GLU A 17 -7.76 19.09 -9.18
CA GLU A 17 -8.18 20.20 -8.33
C GLU A 17 -7.23 21.39 -8.49
N SER A 18 -7.78 22.59 -8.68
CA SER A 18 -7.03 23.86 -8.72
C SER A 18 -5.78 23.87 -9.62
N GLY A 19 -5.84 23.19 -10.76
CA GLY A 19 -4.72 23.11 -11.72
C GLY A 19 -3.65 22.05 -11.40
N GLY A 20 -3.83 21.30 -10.32
CA GLY A 20 -3.02 20.13 -9.98
C GLY A 20 -3.76 18.81 -10.26
N VAL A 21 -2.99 17.72 -10.26
CA VAL A 21 -3.52 16.35 -10.25
C VAL A 21 -2.93 15.63 -9.06
N PHE A 22 -3.78 15.00 -8.26
CA PHE A 22 -3.34 14.01 -7.29
C PHE A 22 -3.95 12.64 -7.62
N LYS A 23 -3.17 11.60 -7.37
CA LYS A 23 -3.50 10.21 -7.70
C LYS A 23 -3.92 9.47 -6.45
N ILE A 24 -5.03 8.76 -6.51
CA ILE A 24 -5.40 7.77 -5.50
C ILE A 24 -5.31 6.39 -6.13
N LEU A 25 -4.56 5.51 -5.48
CA LEU A 25 -4.40 4.12 -5.86
C LEU A 25 -5.03 3.27 -4.77
N ALA A 26 -6.24 2.80 -5.03
CA ALA A 26 -6.94 1.87 -4.15
C ALA A 26 -6.55 0.43 -4.51
N ILE A 27 -5.98 -0.28 -3.56
CA ILE A 27 -5.28 -1.55 -3.78
C ILE A 27 -5.92 -2.67 -2.95
N TYR A 28 -6.08 -3.83 -3.56
CA TYR A 28 -6.39 -5.08 -2.85
C TYR A 28 -5.31 -6.13 -3.15
N SER A 29 -4.80 -6.76 -2.09
CA SER A 29 -3.63 -7.66 -2.08
C SER A 29 -2.29 -6.91 -2.25
N PRO A 30 -1.16 -7.43 -1.73
CA PRO A 30 0.11 -6.72 -1.75
C PRO A 30 0.62 -6.75 -3.18
N PRO A 31 0.72 -5.60 -3.85
CA PRO A 31 1.37 -5.55 -5.14
C PRO A 31 2.84 -5.86 -4.95
N ASP A 32 3.47 -6.35 -6.01
CA ASP A 32 4.81 -5.85 -6.26
C ASP A 32 4.70 -4.35 -6.59
N CYS A 33 4.90 -3.51 -5.58
CA CYS A 33 4.77 -2.05 -5.69
C CYS A 33 5.75 -1.44 -6.69
N SER A 34 6.77 -2.19 -7.14
CA SER A 34 7.72 -1.71 -8.15
C SER A 34 7.06 -1.38 -9.50
N TYR A 35 5.92 -1.99 -9.82
CA TYR A 35 5.19 -1.73 -11.06
C TYR A 35 4.23 -0.55 -10.99
N ILE A 36 4.01 0.01 -9.80
CA ILE A 36 3.02 1.07 -9.63
C ILE A 36 3.69 2.43 -9.81
N ASN A 37 3.45 3.04 -10.98
CA ASN A 37 3.94 4.37 -11.29
C ASN A 37 3.26 5.41 -10.38
N HIS A 38 4.06 6.08 -9.56
CA HIS A 38 3.61 7.07 -8.59
C HIS A 38 4.42 8.36 -8.69
N CYS A 39 3.87 9.45 -8.17
CA CYS A 39 4.55 10.74 -8.08
C CYS A 39 4.36 11.33 -6.68
N LYS A 40 4.91 12.54 -6.44
CA LYS A 40 4.82 13.22 -5.14
C LYS A 40 3.39 13.44 -4.63
N HIS A 41 2.40 13.49 -5.53
CA HIS A 41 0.98 13.67 -5.20
C HIS A 41 0.22 12.36 -5.40
N THR A 42 0.68 11.28 -4.77
CA THR A 42 0.03 9.97 -4.83
C THR A 42 -0.35 9.51 -3.44
N ILE A 43 -1.54 8.94 -3.29
CA ILE A 43 -2.04 8.31 -2.07
C ILE A 43 -2.28 6.84 -2.38
N PHE A 44 -1.67 5.97 -1.60
CA PHE A 44 -1.96 4.54 -1.60
C PHE A 44 -2.96 4.25 -0.47
N ILE A 45 -4.07 3.58 -0.81
CA ILE A 45 -5.09 3.17 0.15
C ILE A 45 -5.55 1.76 -0.16
N GLY A 46 -5.97 0.99 0.84
CA GLY A 46 -6.59 -0.31 0.64
C GLY A 46 -6.05 -1.38 1.55
N ASP A 47 -6.37 -2.63 1.23
CA ASP A 47 -5.98 -3.80 1.99
C ASP A 47 -4.87 -4.56 1.24
N PHE A 48 -3.66 -4.45 1.78
CA PHE A 48 -2.48 -5.06 1.19
C PHE A 48 -2.30 -6.52 1.61
N ASN A 49 -3.15 -7.11 2.45
CA ASN A 49 -2.91 -8.43 3.08
C ASN A 49 -1.49 -8.56 3.68
N ALA A 50 -0.93 -7.43 4.11
CA ALA A 50 0.45 -7.28 4.50
C ALA A 50 0.52 -7.16 6.01
N GLN A 51 1.06 -8.17 6.68
CA GLN A 51 1.22 -8.18 8.14
C GLN A 51 2.57 -7.61 8.50
N SER A 52 2.62 -6.69 9.46
CA SER A 52 3.85 -6.05 9.93
C SER A 52 3.63 -5.38 11.29
N PRO A 53 4.61 -5.45 12.21
CA PRO A 53 4.60 -4.66 13.45
C PRO A 53 4.55 -3.15 13.23
N VAL A 54 5.02 -2.65 12.08
CA VAL A 54 5.03 -1.22 11.75
C VAL A 54 3.60 -0.62 11.74
N TRP A 55 2.60 -1.43 11.40
CA TRP A 55 1.18 -1.03 11.41
C TRP A 55 0.30 -1.98 12.25
N GLY A 56 0.89 -2.61 13.28
CA GLY A 56 0.11 -3.21 14.37
C GLY A 56 -0.03 -4.72 14.41
N TYR A 57 0.63 -5.49 13.56
CA TYR A 57 0.63 -6.96 13.63
C TYR A 57 1.77 -7.50 14.51
N PHE A 58 1.62 -8.71 15.05
CA PHE A 58 2.69 -9.36 15.82
C PHE A 58 3.86 -9.87 14.98
N VAL A 59 3.60 -10.20 13.71
CA VAL A 59 4.57 -10.82 12.80
C VAL A 59 4.60 -10.10 11.46
N THR A 60 5.73 -10.24 10.76
CA THR A 60 5.87 -9.77 9.37
C THR A 60 5.68 -10.96 8.43
N ASN A 61 4.68 -10.90 7.54
CA ASN A 61 4.57 -11.87 6.44
C ASN A 61 5.34 -11.35 5.20
N GLU A 62 5.47 -12.16 4.15
CA GLU A 62 6.24 -11.79 2.95
C GLU A 62 5.77 -10.47 2.33
N ALA A 63 4.45 -10.30 2.22
CA ALA A 63 3.80 -9.08 1.78
C ALA A 63 4.18 -7.85 2.62
N GLY A 64 4.12 -7.98 3.95
CA GLY A 64 4.54 -6.94 4.88
C GLY A 64 6.00 -6.56 4.71
N GLY A 65 6.88 -7.55 4.48
CA GLY A 65 8.28 -7.29 4.16
C GLY A 65 8.45 -6.44 2.91
N ARG A 66 7.73 -6.76 1.83
CA ARG A 66 7.77 -5.98 0.57
C ARG A 66 7.29 -4.53 0.77
N VAL A 67 6.18 -4.35 1.49
CA VAL A 67 5.66 -3.00 1.81
C VAL A 67 6.62 -2.22 2.71
N GLN A 68 7.23 -2.86 3.70
CA GLN A 68 8.26 -2.22 4.54
C GLN A 68 9.47 -1.77 3.69
N VAL A 69 9.97 -2.63 2.80
CA VAL A 69 11.07 -2.27 1.90
C VAL A 69 10.68 -1.08 1.03
N PHE A 70 9.50 -1.11 0.40
CA PHE A 70 8.97 -0.01 -0.41
C PHE A 70 8.88 1.31 0.38
N LEU A 71 8.37 1.28 1.61
CA LEU A 71 8.31 2.46 2.48
C LEU A 71 9.71 2.97 2.82
N SER A 72 10.64 2.09 3.17
CA SER A 72 12.02 2.47 3.52
C SER A 72 12.82 3.04 2.34
N SER A 73 12.48 2.64 1.11
CA SER A 73 13.15 3.09 -0.12
C SER A 73 12.46 4.25 -0.82
N SER A 74 11.34 4.74 -0.30
CA SER A 74 10.54 5.80 -0.92
C SER A 74 10.40 7.01 0.00
N THR A 75 9.76 8.07 -0.51
CA THR A 75 9.40 9.27 0.27
C THR A 75 7.99 9.18 0.84
N PHE A 76 7.34 8.02 0.78
CA PHE A 76 5.99 7.85 1.31
C PHE A 76 5.98 7.81 2.83
N GLU A 77 4.97 8.45 3.40
CA GLU A 77 4.68 8.37 4.82
C GLU A 77 3.54 7.38 5.05
N LEU A 78 3.72 6.50 6.04
CA LEU A 78 2.67 5.61 6.49
C LEU A 78 1.71 6.36 7.42
N VAL A 79 0.46 6.54 6.98
CA VAL A 79 -0.61 7.05 7.82
C VAL A 79 -1.39 5.85 8.37
N CYS A 80 -1.11 5.47 9.62
CA CYS A 80 -1.83 4.40 10.31
C CYS A 80 -2.40 4.93 11.63
N ASN A 81 -3.70 4.69 11.87
CA ASN A 81 -4.32 5.04 13.13
C ASN A 81 -3.96 3.99 14.20
N LYS A 82 -3.02 4.36 15.07
CA LYS A 82 -2.57 3.52 16.20
C LYS A 82 -3.62 3.32 17.29
N GLU A 83 -4.79 3.96 17.21
CA GLU A 83 -5.83 3.81 18.23
C GLU A 83 -6.79 2.63 17.96
N ASN A 84 -6.75 2.03 16.77
CA ASN A 84 -7.64 0.93 16.36
C ASN A 84 -7.02 -0.48 16.49
N HIS A 85 -6.06 -0.68 17.40
CA HIS A 85 -5.46 -2.00 17.66
C HIS A 85 -6.42 -2.93 18.41
N HIS A 86 -7.35 -3.56 17.67
CA HIS A 86 -8.05 -4.77 18.11
C HIS A 86 -7.72 -5.93 17.17
N THR A 87 -6.57 -6.56 17.41
CA THR A 87 -6.28 -7.95 17.01
C THR A 87 -5.38 -8.59 18.05
#